data_AF-A0A7J9Y895-F1
#
_entry.id   AF-A0A7J9Y895-F1
#
_cell.length_a   1.000
_cell.length_b   1.000
_cell.length_c   1.000
_cell.angle_alpha   90.00
_cell.angle_beta   90.00
_cell.angle_gamma   90.00
#
_symmetry.space_group_name_H-M   'P 1'
#
loop_
_entity.id
_entity.type
_entity.pdbx_description
1 polymer ?
#
loop_
_entity_poly.entity_id
_entity_poly.type
_entity_poly.pdbx_seq_one_letter_code
_entity_poly.pdbx_strand_id
1 'polypeptide(L)'
;MPMLDEARELSVTEATQRGVAKLMAEAEGGADLVVTRRHRPIAAVVSFRRLAELEETLADLQDLALVLARAATDSGRRTSLDDVLVAYGHTRESLATLPDAE
;
A
#
# COMPACT_ATOMS: atom_id res chain seq x y z
N MET A 1 12.62 12.77 -6.41
CA MET A 1 11.53 11.97 -5.83
C MET A 1 10.94 11.26 -7.02
N PRO A 2 11.36 10.02 -7.32
CA PRO A 2 11.33 9.49 -8.70
C PRO A 2 9.92 9.29 -9.28
N MET A 3 8.86 9.41 -8.47
CA MET A 3 7.46 9.27 -8.91
C MET A 3 6.87 10.56 -9.48
N LEU A 4 7.55 11.70 -9.34
CA LEU A 4 7.11 13.03 -9.79
C LEU A 4 8.15 13.69 -10.71
N ASP A 5 8.96 12.90 -11.43
CA ASP A 5 10.06 13.45 -12.25
C ASP A 5 9.57 14.32 -13.43
N GLU A 6 8.31 14.17 -13.86
CA GLU A 6 7.66 15.05 -14.85
C GLU A 6 6.80 16.15 -14.21
N ALA A 7 6.75 16.23 -12.88
CA ALA A 7 5.90 17.19 -12.20
C ALA A 7 6.47 18.61 -12.34
N ARG A 8 5.58 19.56 -12.62
CA ARG A 8 5.99 20.95 -12.80
C ARG A 8 6.24 21.60 -11.44
N GLU A 9 7.44 22.11 -11.25
CA GLU A 9 7.79 22.86 -10.05
C GLU A 9 7.16 24.27 -10.05
N LEU A 10 6.68 24.67 -8.88
CA LEU A 10 6.12 26.00 -8.60
C LEU A 10 6.65 26.46 -7.25
N SER A 11 7.14 27.69 -7.17
CA SER A 11 7.42 28.28 -5.86
C SER A 11 6.12 28.54 -5.07
N VAL A 12 6.20 28.59 -3.74
CA VAL A 12 5.07 28.98 -2.89
C VAL A 12 4.46 30.32 -3.32
N THR A 13 5.28 31.27 -3.75
CA THR A 13 4.82 32.59 -4.22
C THR A 13 4.00 32.46 -5.50
N GLU A 14 4.45 31.68 -6.48
CA GLU A 14 3.71 31.43 -7.72
C GLU A 14 2.42 30.64 -7.47
N ALA A 15 2.45 29.66 -6.58
CA ALA A 15 1.26 28.91 -6.17
C ALA A 15 0.22 29.84 -5.52
N THR A 16 0.66 30.77 -4.68
CA THR A 16 -0.20 31.78 -4.05
C THR A 16 -0.81 32.71 -5.10
N GLN A 17 -0.01 33.17 -6.06
CA GLN A 17 -0.48 34.06 -7.13
C GLN A 17 -1.48 33.39 -8.07
N ARG A 18 -1.33 32.08 -8.36
CA ARG A 18 -2.28 31.31 -9.17
C ARG A 18 -3.60 31.04 -8.45
N GLY A 19 -3.56 30.93 -7.12
CA GLY A 19 -4.71 30.60 -6.29
C GLY A 19 -5.10 29.13 -6.35
N VAL A 20 -5.80 28.66 -5.31
CA VAL A 20 -6.14 27.24 -5.12
C VAL A 20 -6.98 26.69 -6.28
N ALA A 21 -7.97 27.44 -6.76
CA ALA A 21 -8.87 26.99 -7.82
C ALA A 21 -8.14 26.62 -9.11
N LYS A 22 -7.14 27.42 -9.51
CA LYS A 22 -6.34 27.14 -10.72
C LYS A 22 -5.44 25.92 -10.54
N LEU A 23 -4.84 25.76 -9.36
CA LEU A 23 -4.03 24.58 -9.06
C LEU A 23 -4.87 23.30 -9.08
N MET A 24 -6.10 23.33 -8.56
CA MET A 24 -7.03 22.20 -8.64
C MET A 24 -7.41 21.88 -10.08
N ALA A 25 -7.76 22.90 -10.89
CA ALA A 25 -8.11 22.68 -12.29
C ALA A 25 -6.96 22.08 -13.12
N GLU A 26 -5.73 22.52 -12.86
CA GLU A 26 -4.53 21.94 -13.51
C GLU A 26 -4.31 20.49 -13.05
N ALA A 27 -4.50 20.20 -11.77
CA ALA A 27 -4.38 18.84 -11.22
C ALA A 27 -5.46 17.90 -11.78
N GLU A 28 -6.72 18.33 -11.84
CA GLU A 28 -7.81 17.58 -12.49
C GLU A 28 -7.53 17.32 -13.97
N GLY A 29 -6.87 18.27 -14.65
CA GLY A 29 -6.38 18.12 -16.02
C GLY A 29 -5.22 17.12 -16.18
N GLY A 30 -4.75 16.52 -15.09
CA GLY A 30 -3.69 15.50 -15.06
C GLY A 30 -2.28 16.07 -14.87
N ALA A 31 -2.12 17.35 -14.55
CA ALA A 31 -0.82 17.92 -14.26
C ALA A 31 -0.42 17.67 -12.80
N ASP A 32 0.71 17.00 -12.59
CA ASP A 32 1.31 16.88 -11.27
C ASP A 32 2.15 18.15 -10.98
N LEU A 33 1.89 18.77 -9.84
CA LEU A 33 2.53 20.04 -9.44
C LEU A 33 3.30 19.86 -8.15
N VAL A 34 4.56 20.27 -8.13
CA VAL A 34 5.39 20.27 -6.92
C VAL A 34 5.57 21.69 -6.44
N VAL A 35 5.10 21.97 -5.23
CA VAL A 35 5.28 23.28 -4.58
C VAL A 35 6.59 23.28 -3.81
N THR A 36 7.45 24.26 -4.11
CA THR A 36 8.78 24.41 -3.50
C THR A 36 8.90 25.69 -2.68
N ARG A 37 9.66 25.63 -1.59
CA ARG A 37 10.09 26.80 -0.81
C ARG A 37 11.61 26.82 -0.77
N ARG A 38 12.23 27.89 -1.27
CA ARG A 38 13.70 28.00 -1.37
C ARG A 38 14.31 26.79 -2.09
N HIS A 39 13.72 26.40 -3.23
CA HIS A 39 14.12 25.25 -4.05
C HIS A 39 14.06 23.89 -3.35
N ARG A 40 13.30 23.77 -2.25
CA ARG A 40 13.01 22.49 -1.60
C ARG A 40 11.53 22.15 -1.77
N PRO A 41 11.17 20.97 -2.31
CA PRO A 41 9.80 20.49 -2.35
C PRO A 41 9.18 20.45 -0.94
N ILE A 42 7.97 20.98 -0.79
CA ILE A 42 7.23 20.99 0.49
C ILE A 42 5.82 20.41 0.39
N ALA A 43 5.23 20.39 -0.81
CA ALA A 43 3.92 19.83 -1.08
C ALA A 43 3.80 19.43 -2.54
N ALA A 44 2.84 18.57 -2.84
CA ALA A 44 2.42 18.25 -4.20
C ALA A 44 0.91 18.45 -4.34
N VAL A 45 0.48 18.87 -5.53
CA VAL A 45 -0.93 18.87 -5.91
C VAL A 45 -1.07 17.90 -7.09
N VAL A 46 -1.89 16.88 -6.90
CA VAL A 46 -2.17 15.82 -7.86
C VAL A 46 -3.68 15.60 -7.91
N SER A 47 -4.20 15.04 -9.01
CA SER A 47 -5.60 14.62 -9.02
C SER A 47 -5.86 13.51 -8.01
N PHE A 48 -7.08 13.46 -7.47
CA PHE A 48 -7.47 12.37 -6.58
C PHE A 48 -7.40 11.01 -7.28
N ARG A 49 -7.75 10.96 -8.57
CA ARG A 49 -7.61 9.75 -9.40
C ARG A 49 -6.16 9.25 -9.42
N ARG A 50 -5.20 10.15 -9.66
CA ARG A 50 -3.78 9.81 -9.66
C ARG A 50 -3.33 9.29 -8.30
N LEU A 51 -3.77 9.92 -7.20
CA LEU A 51 -3.46 9.44 -5.85
C LEU A 51 -4.00 8.03 -5.62
N ALA A 52 -5.25 7.77 -5.99
CA ALA A 52 -5.87 6.45 -5.85
C ALA A 52 -5.14 5.37 -6.67
N GLU A 53 -4.75 5.67 -7.91
CA GLU A 53 -3.95 4.75 -8.75
C GLU A 53 -2.61 4.38 -8.09
N LEU A 54 -1.97 5.33 -7.40
CA LEU A 54 -0.73 5.09 -6.67
C LEU A 54 -0.94 4.23 -5.42
N GLU A 55 -2.02 4.48 -4.68
CA GLU A 55 -2.39 3.69 -3.50
C GLU A 55 -2.73 2.24 -3.89
N GLU A 56 -3.48 2.05 -4.97
CA GLU A 56 -3.80 0.72 -5.52
C GLU A 56 -2.53 -0.01 -5.96
N THR A 57 -1.66 0.64 -6.74
CA THR A 57 -0.39 0.04 -7.18
C THR A 57 0.48 -0.37 -5.98
N LEU A 58 0.48 0.42 -4.91
CA LEU A 58 1.25 0.11 -3.70
C LEU A 58 0.66 -1.09 -2.96
N ALA A 59 -0.67 -1.22 -2.88
CA ALA A 59 -1.33 -2.39 -2.33
C ALA A 59 -1.00 -3.65 -3.16
N ASP A 60 -1.07 -3.56 -4.48
CA ASP A 60 -0.72 -4.67 -5.38
C ASP A 60 0.73 -5.13 -5.20
N LEU A 61 1.66 -4.19 -4.99
CA LEU A 61 3.06 -4.53 -4.72
C LEU A 61 3.24 -5.24 -3.37
N GLN A 62 2.45 -4.88 -2.36
CA GLN A 62 2.46 -5.58 -1.07
C GLN A 62 1.93 -7.01 -1.21
N ASP A 63 0.83 -7.20 -1.95
CA ASP A 63 0.26 -8.52 -2.22
C ASP A 63 1.22 -9.39 -3.03
N LEU A 64 1.85 -8.82 -4.06
CA LEU A 64 2.87 -9.50 -4.84
C LEU A 64 4.06 -9.91 -3.96
N ALA A 65 4.55 -9.00 -3.10
CA ALA A 65 5.64 -9.31 -2.18
C ALA A 65 5.28 -10.47 -1.24
N LEU A 66 4.03 -10.52 -0.74
CA LEU A 66 3.54 -11.62 0.09
C LEU A 66 3.55 -12.96 -0.68
N VAL A 67 3.04 -12.97 -1.91
CA VAL A 67 3.03 -14.16 -2.77
C VAL A 67 4.46 -14.64 -3.05
N LEU A 68 5.36 -13.72 -3.40
CA LEU A 68 6.78 -14.05 -3.66
C LEU A 68 7.48 -14.57 -2.42
N ALA A 69 7.26 -13.95 -1.26
CA ALA A 69 7.81 -14.42 0.01
C ALA A 69 7.31 -15.83 0.33
N ARG A 70 6.01 -16.09 0.15
CA ARG A 70 5.44 -17.43 0.34
C ARG A 70 6.03 -18.42 -0.65
N ALA A 71 6.13 -18.07 -1.93
CA ALA A 71 6.71 -18.94 -2.95
C ALA A 71 8.19 -19.28 -2.66
N ALA A 72 8.98 -18.30 -2.21
CA ALA A 72 10.39 -18.47 -1.89
C ALA A 72 10.64 -19.27 -0.59
N THR A 73 9.74 -19.14 0.39
CA THR A 73 9.91 -19.76 1.72
C THR A 73 9.07 -21.03 1.93
N ASP A 74 8.17 -21.36 1.02
CA ASP A 74 7.40 -22.59 1.10
C ASP A 74 8.33 -23.80 0.93
N SER A 75 8.66 -24.44 2.06
CA SER A 75 9.45 -25.68 2.08
C SER A 75 8.70 -26.86 1.46
N GLY A 76 7.44 -26.65 1.06
CA GLY A 76 6.57 -27.67 0.52
C GLY A 76 6.20 -28.77 1.52
N ARG A 77 6.43 -28.54 2.82
CA ARG A 77 6.01 -29.48 3.86
C ARG A 77 4.54 -29.24 4.17
N ARG A 78 3.79 -30.33 4.24
CA ARG A 78 2.39 -30.34 4.63
C ARG A 78 2.30 -31.17 5.90
N THR A 79 1.63 -30.64 6.91
CA THR A 79 1.42 -31.32 8.19
C THR A 79 -0.04 -31.73 8.25
N SER A 80 -0.33 -33.00 8.47
CA SER A 80 -1.72 -33.43 8.61
C SER A 80 -2.31 -32.90 9.92
N LEU A 81 -3.63 -32.77 10.00
CA LEU A 81 -4.27 -32.39 11.25
C LEU A 81 -3.92 -33.38 12.37
N ASP A 82 -3.83 -34.67 12.06
CA ASP A 82 -3.50 -35.70 13.03
C ASP A 82 -2.07 -35.55 13.57
N ASP A 83 -1.10 -35.20 12.72
CA ASP A 83 0.28 -34.90 13.16
C ASP A 83 0.32 -33.70 14.12
N VAL A 84 -0.50 -32.67 13.86
CA VAL A 84 -0.63 -31.52 14.75
C VAL A 84 -1.25 -31.95 16.08
N LEU A 85 -2.36 -32.68 16.06
CA LEU A 85 -3.03 -33.15 17.27
C LEU A 85 -2.07 -33.97 18.14
N VAL A 86 -1.35 -34.90 17.54
CA VAL A 86 -0.33 -35.70 18.23
C VAL A 86 0.77 -34.82 18.83
N ALA A 87 1.25 -33.80 18.10
CA ALA A 87 2.26 -32.87 18.61
C ALA A 87 1.77 -32.07 19.84
N TYR A 88 0.47 -31.83 19.95
CA TYR A 88 -0.16 -31.22 21.12
C TYR A 88 -0.66 -32.23 22.17
N GLY A 89 -0.36 -33.52 22.01
CA GLY A 89 -0.75 -34.57 22.96
C GLY A 89 -2.23 -34.95 22.91
N HIS A 90 -2.91 -34.64 21.81
CA HIS A 90 -4.32 -34.93 21.59
C HIS A 90 -4.53 -35.93 20.44
N THR A 91 -5.71 -36.55 20.44
CA THR A 91 -6.27 -37.26 19.30
C THR A 91 -7.63 -36.65 18.95
N ARG A 92 -8.18 -36.98 17.78
CA ARG A 92 -9.53 -36.51 17.41
C ARG A 92 -10.57 -36.97 18.42
N GLU A 93 -10.46 -38.20 18.91
CA GLU A 93 -11.37 -38.73 19.93
C GLU A 93 -11.23 -37.97 21.25
N SER A 94 -10.00 -37.65 21.67
CA SER A 94 -9.76 -36.85 22.88
C SER A 94 -10.42 -35.47 22.78
N LEU A 95 -10.33 -34.80 21.61
CA LEU A 95 -10.98 -33.50 21.42
C LEU A 95 -12.51 -33.58 21.37
N ALA A 96 -13.07 -34.65 20.80
CA ALA A 96 -14.52 -34.86 20.75
C ALA A 96 -15.16 -35.04 22.14
N THR A 97 -14.35 -35.29 23.18
CA THR A 97 -14.81 -35.36 24.57
C THR A 97 -14.72 -34.04 25.31
N LEU A 98 -14.12 -33.01 24.71
CA LEU A 98 -14.08 -31.68 25.32
C LEU A 98 -15.45 -31.01 25.19
N PRO A 99 -15.91 -30.32 26.25
CA PRO A 99 -17.09 -29.48 26.14
C PRO A 99 -16.83 -28.34 25.14
N ASP A 100 -17.85 -27.99 24.36
CA ASP A 100 -17.75 -26.84 23.45
C ASP A 100 -17.37 -25.58 24.23
N ALA A 101 -16.41 -24.82 23.69
CA ALA A 101 -16.04 -23.54 24.28
C ALA A 101 -17.19 -22.54 24.09
N GLU A 102 -17.74 -22.06 25.20
CA GLU A 102 -18.80 -21.02 25.25
C GLU A 102 -18.32 -19.68 24.66
#